data_AF-A0A7W0LHD0-F1
#
_entry.id   AF-A0A7W0LHD0-F1
#
_cell.length_a   1.000
_cell.length_b   1.000
_cell.length_c   1.000
_cell.angle_alpha   90.00
_cell.angle_beta   90.00
_cell.angle_gamma   90.00
#
_symmetry.space_group_name_H-M   'P 1'
#
loop_
_entity.id
_entity.type
_entity.pdbx_description
1 polymer ?
#
loop_
_entity_poly.entity_id
_entity_poly.type
_entity_poly.pdbx_seq_one_letter_code
_entity_poly.pdbx_strand_id
1 'polypeptide(L)'
;AAEYVPIGVEVRVAGRPTVDFTADCATLAASRFGDCWSRLSQIRVWRDTPGTVPHFQGVTLEPAGGTSGCSQDAYFARNAVSCAYTATVYVDWLDRDDLELNVPANFSLIVNGTPLSPVDPSNATGDWRSDGAIVTTAAGASTVRLSWSWRDRDPSHNWGSTQCTNGNNTPCKGSANDIPVHTTFLATDDNAGIVDLVRSSQAPKPPGGQPMDPVGSLQHADTPGTMVTIYPTIGLRSALTAGQYRVLRAAGPQGNQSLDCEPTGGQGHDFQMFLNGCQPYYGFNHFGSPDLTVWWAALADCPRQNVIFAQPNGSSDQAAWKCVPAAPGFSPNVIADGIAARTGNCDGIQSNSCNRTSCNYPSNYPDIPDPTWRPPPGDPRVVNLFVVPYGAFKGVNAQDGLPITKFPKFYVTGWGGTGSNDDPCPDDDQAPNRVRSWATSSRSGSPAARSTRTSSASPTI
;
A
#
# COMPACT_ATOMS: atom_id res chain seq x y z
N ALA A 1 -14.08 -31.78 10.68
CA ALA A 1 -14.15 -30.33 10.96
C ALA A 1 -12.78 -29.73 10.67
N ALA A 2 -12.67 -28.46 10.27
CA ALA A 2 -11.35 -27.87 10.03
C ALA A 2 -10.52 -27.86 11.32
N GLU A 3 -9.30 -28.40 11.27
CA GLU A 3 -8.33 -28.44 12.39
C GLU A 3 -7.89 -27.04 12.83
N TYR A 4 -8.15 -26.03 12.00
CA TYR A 4 -7.79 -24.64 12.26
C TYR A 4 -9.01 -23.72 12.32
N VAL A 5 -8.97 -22.78 13.26
CA VAL A 5 -9.87 -21.63 13.33
C VAL A 5 -9.17 -20.42 12.69
N PRO A 6 -9.74 -19.84 11.60
CA PRO A 6 -9.31 -18.54 11.07
C PRO A 6 -9.55 -17.42 12.06
N ILE A 7 -8.56 -16.55 12.26
CA ILE A 7 -8.75 -15.21 12.79
C ILE A 7 -8.24 -14.24 11.72
N GLY A 8 -9.15 -13.57 11.02
CA GLY A 8 -8.81 -12.62 9.96
C GLY A 8 -8.37 -11.28 10.55
N VAL A 9 -7.35 -10.66 9.96
CA VAL A 9 -6.98 -9.28 10.24
C VAL A 9 -7.80 -8.37 9.33
N GLU A 10 -8.48 -7.40 9.94
CA GLU A 10 -9.23 -6.37 9.25
C GLU A 10 -8.61 -5.01 9.55
N VAL A 11 -8.43 -4.21 8.50
CA VAL A 11 -7.90 -2.86 8.59
C VAL A 11 -8.99 -1.89 8.20
N ARG A 12 -9.27 -0.93 9.09
CA ARG A 12 -10.23 0.14 8.87
C ARG A 12 -9.51 1.47 8.97
N VAL A 13 -9.71 2.33 7.99
CA VAL A 13 -9.13 3.68 7.98
C VAL A 13 -10.25 4.68 7.73
N ALA A 14 -10.26 5.76 8.51
CA ALA A 14 -11.20 6.85 8.33
C ALA A 14 -10.45 8.18 8.22
N GLY A 15 -10.97 9.06 7.37
CA GLY A 15 -10.51 10.44 7.23
C GLY A 15 -11.16 11.41 8.23
N ARG A 16 -12.12 10.93 9.04
CA ARG A 16 -12.87 11.73 10.03
C ARG A 16 -13.11 10.95 11.33
N PRO A 17 -13.12 11.64 12.49
CA PRO A 17 -13.36 11.00 13.78
C PRO A 17 -14.81 10.51 13.98
N THR A 18 -15.77 11.05 13.20
CA THR A 18 -17.20 10.72 13.29
C THR A 18 -17.59 9.45 12.54
N VAL A 19 -16.63 8.78 11.87
CA VAL A 19 -16.90 7.51 11.17
C VAL A 19 -17.15 6.40 12.18
N ASP A 20 -18.29 5.74 12.02
CA ASP A 20 -18.65 4.59 12.83
C ASP A 20 -17.87 3.34 12.40
N PHE A 21 -16.78 3.04 13.12
CA PHE A 21 -16.01 1.81 12.92
C PHE A 21 -16.72 0.55 13.41
N THR A 22 -17.99 0.60 13.86
CA THR A 22 -18.79 -0.61 14.10
C THR A 22 -19.58 -1.07 12.87
N ALA A 23 -19.76 -0.19 11.87
CA ALA A 23 -20.41 -0.53 10.61
C ALA A 23 -19.67 -1.63 9.84
N ASP A 24 -20.33 -2.41 8.98
CA ASP A 24 -19.63 -3.43 8.20
C ASP A 24 -18.69 -2.83 7.13
N CYS A 25 -17.75 -3.63 6.60
CA CYS A 25 -16.81 -3.15 5.59
C CYS A 25 -17.49 -2.57 4.35
N ALA A 26 -18.63 -3.13 3.93
CA ALA A 26 -19.36 -2.66 2.76
C ALA A 26 -19.93 -1.26 3.00
N THR A 27 -20.50 -1.03 4.18
CA THR A 27 -21.01 0.27 4.62
C THR A 27 -19.89 1.27 4.77
N LEU A 28 -18.73 0.89 5.32
CA LEU A 28 -17.56 1.77 5.42
C LEU A 28 -16.97 2.12 4.05
N ALA A 29 -16.86 1.15 3.14
CA ALA A 29 -16.38 1.37 1.78
C ALA A 29 -17.36 2.25 0.95
N ALA A 30 -18.66 2.10 1.18
CA ALA A 30 -19.70 2.97 0.63
C ALA A 30 -19.79 4.32 1.36
N SER A 31 -19.30 4.40 2.59
CA SER A 31 -19.28 5.63 3.37
C SER A 31 -18.35 6.64 2.74
N ARG A 32 -18.70 7.91 2.89
CA ARG A 32 -17.95 9.00 2.29
C ARG A 32 -16.60 9.25 2.95
N PHE A 33 -16.28 8.65 4.10
CA PHE A 33 -15.09 9.04 4.86
C PHE A 33 -14.27 7.87 5.39
N GLY A 34 -14.60 6.65 4.95
CA GLY A 34 -13.97 5.41 5.41
C GLY A 34 -13.44 4.55 4.27
N ASP A 35 -12.61 3.61 4.65
CA ASP A 35 -12.25 2.45 3.84
C ASP A 35 -12.02 1.24 4.74
N CYS A 36 -12.21 0.05 4.18
CA CYS A 36 -12.18 -1.20 4.92
C CYS A 36 -11.60 -2.31 4.07
N TRP A 37 -10.58 -2.98 4.61
CA TRP A 37 -9.96 -4.14 3.99
C TRP A 37 -10.03 -5.32 4.96
N SER A 38 -10.81 -6.33 4.58
CA SER A 38 -10.97 -7.53 5.39
C SER A 38 -10.03 -8.64 4.93
N ARG A 39 -9.57 -9.45 5.88
CA ARG A 39 -8.76 -10.66 5.64
C ARG A 39 -7.47 -10.39 4.85
N LEU A 40 -6.85 -9.23 5.08
CA LEU A 40 -5.55 -8.88 4.48
C LEU A 40 -4.42 -9.78 5.00
N SER A 41 -4.57 -10.26 6.23
CA SER A 41 -3.72 -11.28 6.83
C SER A 41 -4.59 -12.15 7.73
N GLN A 42 -4.03 -13.22 8.25
CA GLN A 42 -4.78 -14.20 9.00
C GLN A 42 -3.90 -14.98 9.96
N ILE A 43 -4.38 -15.09 11.19
CA ILE A 43 -3.82 -15.95 12.23
C ILE A 43 -4.61 -17.25 12.23
N ARG A 44 -3.92 -18.36 12.42
CA ARG A 44 -4.55 -19.68 12.56
C ARG A 44 -4.38 -20.13 14.01
N VAL A 45 -5.47 -20.58 14.62
CA VAL A 45 -5.43 -21.23 15.93
C VAL A 45 -5.84 -22.68 15.73
N TRP A 46 -5.03 -23.59 16.26
CA TRP A 46 -5.35 -25.01 16.22
C TRP A 46 -6.52 -25.31 17.17
N ARG A 47 -7.46 -26.14 16.70
CA ARG A 47 -8.54 -26.67 17.52
C ARG A 47 -8.19 -28.11 17.86
N ASP A 48 -8.18 -28.42 19.15
CA ASP A 48 -8.02 -29.80 19.60
C ASP A 48 -9.17 -30.66 19.06
N THR A 49 -8.84 -31.62 18.22
CA THR A 49 -9.78 -32.60 17.67
C THR A 49 -9.33 -33.99 18.07
N PRO A 50 -10.24 -34.84 18.58
CA PRO A 50 -9.89 -36.19 19.00
C PRO A 50 -9.26 -37.01 17.85
N GLY A 51 -8.14 -37.67 18.19
CA GLY A 51 -7.05 -38.16 17.33
C GLY A 51 -7.37 -39.25 16.30
N THR A 52 -8.27 -38.97 15.36
CA THR A 52 -8.55 -39.87 14.23
C THR A 52 -7.83 -39.49 12.93
N VAL A 53 -7.16 -38.33 12.90
CA VAL A 53 -6.37 -37.80 11.77
C VAL A 53 -5.01 -37.31 12.27
N PRO A 54 -3.95 -37.34 11.44
CA PRO A 54 -2.68 -36.72 11.80
C PRO A 54 -2.87 -35.25 12.15
N HIS A 55 -2.14 -34.75 13.13
CA HIS A 55 -2.19 -33.35 13.52
C HIS A 55 -1.15 -32.56 12.75
N PHE A 56 -1.63 -31.58 11.97
CA PHE A 56 -0.76 -30.59 11.35
C PHE A 56 -0.75 -29.36 12.24
N GLN A 57 0.43 -28.87 12.60
CA GLN A 57 0.62 -27.71 13.48
C GLN A 57 1.80 -26.87 12.97
N GLY A 58 2.06 -25.73 13.61
CA GLY A 58 3.34 -25.04 13.37
C GLY A 58 3.54 -24.51 11.94
N VAL A 59 2.46 -24.29 11.17
CA VAL A 59 2.58 -24.01 9.73
C VAL A 59 3.16 -22.62 9.50
N THR A 60 4.44 -22.56 9.12
CA THR A 60 5.15 -21.31 8.83
C THR A 60 5.46 -21.19 7.34
N LEU A 61 5.43 -19.96 6.84
CA LEU A 61 5.84 -19.61 5.49
C LEU A 61 6.97 -18.59 5.59
N GLU A 62 8.07 -18.88 4.91
CA GLU A 62 9.23 -18.00 4.85
C GLU A 62 9.50 -17.62 3.39
N PRO A 63 9.88 -16.37 3.08
CA PRO A 63 10.28 -16.00 1.72
C PRO A 63 11.38 -16.92 1.19
N ALA A 64 11.15 -17.53 0.03
CA ALA A 64 12.18 -18.34 -0.62
C ALA A 64 13.30 -17.42 -1.14
N GLY A 65 14.56 -17.80 -0.87
CA GLY A 65 15.73 -17.01 -1.24
C GLY A 65 15.73 -16.61 -2.72
N GLY A 66 16.06 -15.34 -3.02
CA GLY A 66 16.17 -14.82 -4.39
C GLY A 66 14.94 -14.11 -4.96
N THR A 67 13.80 -14.08 -4.26
CA THR A 67 12.61 -13.31 -4.69
C THR A 67 12.50 -11.98 -3.93
N SER A 68 12.76 -10.86 -4.62
CA SER A 68 12.80 -9.53 -3.99
C SER A 68 11.42 -8.96 -3.61
N GLY A 69 10.35 -9.39 -4.30
CA GLY A 69 9.00 -8.83 -4.11
C GLY A 69 8.24 -9.31 -2.87
N CYS A 70 8.74 -10.35 -2.21
CA CYS A 70 8.02 -11.08 -1.14
C CYS A 70 8.74 -11.02 0.21
N SER A 71 9.87 -10.30 0.23
CA SER A 71 10.50 -9.82 1.45
C SER A 71 9.70 -8.59 1.93
N GLN A 72 9.30 -8.44 3.19
CA GLN A 72 9.79 -9.09 4.42
C GLN A 72 8.77 -10.04 5.07
N ASP A 73 7.65 -10.34 4.41
CA ASP A 73 6.51 -11.05 5.01
C ASP A 73 5.87 -12.02 4.01
N ALA A 74 5.77 -13.30 4.38
CA ALA A 74 5.14 -14.30 3.52
C ALA A 74 3.60 -14.19 3.48
N TYR A 75 3.02 -13.48 4.45
CA TYR A 75 1.57 -13.46 4.65
C TYR A 75 0.90 -12.25 4.01
N PHE A 76 1.65 -11.16 3.80
CA PHE A 76 1.24 -9.99 3.04
C PHE A 76 2.43 -9.47 2.23
N ALA A 77 2.38 -9.66 0.91
CA ALA A 77 3.39 -9.16 -0.01
C ALA A 77 2.76 -8.16 -0.97
N ARG A 78 3.49 -7.10 -1.31
CA ARG A 78 3.01 -6.03 -2.20
C ARG A 78 3.99 -5.80 -3.34
N ASN A 79 3.48 -5.36 -4.49
CA ASN A 79 4.27 -5.10 -5.70
C ASN A 79 4.98 -6.34 -6.26
N ALA A 80 4.48 -7.54 -5.95
CA ALA A 80 4.93 -8.80 -6.52
C ALA A 80 3.85 -9.37 -7.44
N VAL A 81 4.25 -9.78 -8.65
CA VAL A 81 3.37 -10.53 -9.57
C VAL A 81 3.23 -11.98 -9.11
N SER A 82 4.26 -12.49 -8.44
CA SER A 82 4.30 -13.82 -7.87
C SER A 82 5.18 -13.83 -6.64
N CYS A 83 4.84 -14.67 -5.68
CA CYS A 83 5.68 -14.93 -4.53
C CYS A 83 5.99 -16.39 -4.33
N ALA A 84 7.24 -16.64 -3.94
CA ALA A 84 7.78 -17.96 -3.69
C ALA A 84 8.11 -18.06 -2.20
N TYR A 85 7.66 -19.13 -1.56
CA TYR A 85 7.86 -19.36 -0.12
C TYR A 85 8.39 -20.76 0.14
N THR A 86 9.17 -20.91 1.19
CA THR A 86 9.39 -22.21 1.83
C THR A 86 8.28 -22.41 2.86
N ALA A 87 7.69 -23.61 2.88
CA ALA A 87 6.73 -24.00 3.89
C ALA A 87 7.36 -24.96 4.88
N THR A 88 7.13 -24.73 6.17
CA THR A 88 7.44 -25.67 7.24
C THR A 88 6.15 -26.03 7.97
N VAL A 89 5.95 -27.31 8.26
CA VAL A 89 4.77 -27.83 8.94
C VAL A 89 5.24 -28.82 10.00
N TYR A 90 4.85 -28.61 11.25
CA TYR A 90 5.00 -29.63 12.28
C TYR A 90 3.90 -30.67 12.09
N VAL A 91 4.27 -31.95 12.06
CA VAL A 91 3.33 -33.06 11.89
C VAL A 91 3.46 -34.02 13.05
N ASP A 92 2.33 -34.34 13.67
CA ASP A 92 2.20 -35.46 14.60
C ASP A 92 1.31 -36.52 13.95
N TRP A 93 1.93 -37.64 13.57
CA TRP A 93 1.24 -38.74 12.91
C TRP A 93 0.45 -39.64 13.89
N LEU A 94 0.52 -39.34 15.19
CA LEU A 94 -0.10 -40.09 16.27
C LEU A 94 0.37 -41.55 16.29
N ASP A 95 -0.54 -42.48 16.54
CA ASP A 95 -0.32 -43.93 16.56
C ASP A 95 -0.01 -44.55 15.19
N ARG A 96 0.20 -43.73 14.14
CA ARG A 96 0.71 -44.18 12.84
C ARG A 96 2.23 -44.22 12.79
N ASP A 97 2.87 -43.58 13.76
CA ASP A 97 4.31 -43.47 13.94
C ASP A 97 4.67 -44.11 15.28
N ASP A 98 4.58 -45.45 15.34
CA ASP A 98 4.64 -46.26 16.57
C ASP A 98 6.03 -46.86 16.85
N LEU A 99 7.09 -46.26 16.30
CA LEU A 99 8.51 -46.63 16.48
C LEU A 99 8.95 -47.94 15.79
N GLU A 100 8.08 -48.94 15.66
CA GLU A 100 8.32 -50.13 14.82
C GLU A 100 8.15 -49.80 13.32
N LEU A 101 7.37 -48.75 13.01
CA LEU A 101 6.91 -48.34 11.66
C LEU A 101 7.56 -47.08 11.06
N ASN A 102 8.60 -46.54 11.71
CA ASN A 102 9.22 -45.25 11.41
C ASN A 102 10.06 -45.26 10.12
N VAL A 103 9.43 -45.49 8.97
CA VAL A 103 10.05 -45.24 7.68
C VAL A 103 9.37 -44.01 7.08
N PRO A 104 9.99 -42.82 7.08
CA PRO A 104 9.39 -41.63 6.48
C PRO A 104 8.95 -41.81 5.02
N ALA A 105 9.50 -42.79 4.30
CA ALA A 105 9.05 -43.19 2.97
C ALA A 105 7.60 -43.72 2.91
N ASN A 106 7.01 -44.10 4.04
CA ASN A 106 5.60 -44.48 4.14
C ASN A 106 4.66 -43.27 4.18
N PHE A 107 5.19 -42.08 4.43
CA PHE A 107 4.44 -40.84 4.60
C PHE A 107 4.72 -39.89 3.44
N SER A 108 3.70 -39.16 3.01
CA SER A 108 3.80 -38.17 1.95
C SER A 108 3.03 -36.94 2.38
N LEU A 109 3.70 -35.79 2.28
CA LEU A 109 3.13 -34.49 2.58
C LEU A 109 3.38 -33.55 1.41
N ILE A 110 2.35 -32.83 0.99
CA ILE A 110 2.41 -31.91 -0.15
C ILE A 110 1.72 -30.61 0.25
N VAL A 111 2.39 -29.47 0.05
CA VAL A 111 1.82 -28.13 0.23
C VAL A 111 1.80 -27.41 -1.11
N ASN A 112 0.62 -26.97 -1.55
CA ASN A 112 0.41 -26.30 -2.85
C ASN A 112 1.11 -27.03 -4.02
N GLY A 113 1.03 -28.36 -4.05
CA GLY A 113 1.65 -29.20 -5.10
C GLY A 113 3.16 -29.43 -4.93
N THR A 114 3.80 -28.82 -3.94
CA THR A 114 5.22 -29.03 -3.63
C THR A 114 5.37 -30.09 -2.55
N PRO A 115 6.12 -31.18 -2.78
CA PRO A 115 6.43 -32.17 -1.74
C PRO A 115 7.19 -31.57 -0.57
N LEU A 116 6.94 -32.12 0.61
CA LEU A 116 7.69 -31.84 1.83
C LEU A 116 8.46 -33.11 2.23
N SER A 117 9.65 -32.90 2.80
CA SER A 117 10.45 -33.94 3.44
C SER A 117 10.57 -33.65 4.94
N PRO A 118 10.66 -34.70 5.80
CA PRO A 118 10.94 -34.49 7.21
C PRO A 118 12.33 -33.86 7.38
N VAL A 119 12.44 -32.90 8.30
CA VAL A 119 13.71 -32.27 8.67
C VAL A 119 14.64 -33.28 9.34
N ASP A 120 14.08 -34.19 10.15
CA ASP A 120 14.77 -35.37 10.67
C ASP A 120 14.36 -36.63 9.86
N PRO A 121 15.23 -37.17 8.99
CA PRO A 121 14.89 -38.33 8.16
C PRO A 121 14.71 -39.64 8.96
N SER A 122 14.99 -39.64 10.26
CA SER A 122 14.79 -40.81 11.14
C SER A 122 13.44 -40.79 11.86
N ASN A 123 12.69 -39.69 11.76
CA ASN A 123 11.44 -39.51 12.47
C ASN A 123 10.37 -38.92 11.56
N ALA A 124 9.25 -39.61 11.38
CA ALA A 124 8.14 -39.09 10.58
C ALA A 124 7.36 -38.02 11.33
N THR A 125 7.30 -38.07 12.67
CA THR A 125 6.72 -37.02 13.51
C THR A 125 7.75 -35.92 13.78
N GLY A 126 7.40 -34.68 13.48
CA GLY A 126 8.27 -33.52 13.64
C GLY A 126 8.08 -32.49 12.53
N ASP A 127 9.08 -31.65 12.33
CA ASP A 127 9.03 -30.63 11.28
C ASP A 127 9.25 -31.24 9.90
N TRP A 128 8.39 -30.87 8.96
CA TRP A 128 8.49 -31.17 7.55
C TRP A 128 8.68 -29.88 6.77
N ARG A 129 9.64 -29.86 5.84
CA ARG A 129 10.01 -28.67 5.06
C ARG A 129 9.81 -28.93 3.58
N SER A 130 9.36 -27.91 2.85
CA SER A 130 9.12 -28.04 1.41
C SER A 130 10.43 -28.24 0.63
N ASP A 131 10.44 -29.23 -0.26
CA ASP A 131 11.61 -29.59 -1.10
C ASP A 131 11.92 -28.54 -2.17
N GLY A 132 10.96 -27.64 -2.41
CA GLY A 132 11.07 -26.50 -3.30
C GLY A 132 10.24 -25.33 -2.78
N ALA A 133 10.17 -24.27 -3.58
CA ALA A 133 9.35 -23.12 -3.26
C ALA A 133 7.89 -23.35 -3.66
N ILE A 134 6.96 -23.08 -2.75
CA ILE A 134 5.54 -22.93 -3.10
C ILE A 134 5.33 -21.56 -3.73
N VAL A 135 4.59 -21.49 -4.84
CA VAL A 135 4.40 -20.24 -5.58
C VAL A 135 2.95 -19.79 -5.52
N THR A 136 2.73 -18.51 -5.22
CA THR A 136 1.43 -17.84 -5.32
C THR A 136 1.51 -16.75 -6.38
N THR A 137 0.51 -16.65 -7.24
CA THR A 137 0.48 -15.69 -8.37
C THR A 137 -0.80 -14.87 -8.45
N ALA A 138 -1.84 -15.28 -7.70
CA ALA A 138 -3.12 -14.62 -7.73
C ALA A 138 -3.12 -13.39 -6.80
N ALA A 139 -3.45 -12.23 -7.37
CA ALA A 139 -3.69 -11.03 -6.60
C ALA A 139 -4.80 -11.27 -5.56
N GLY A 140 -4.59 -10.81 -4.33
CA GLY A 140 -5.49 -10.97 -3.19
C GLY A 140 -5.14 -12.19 -2.33
N ALA A 141 -6.13 -12.67 -1.59
CA ALA A 141 -5.96 -13.81 -0.70
C ALA A 141 -5.82 -15.13 -1.50
N SER A 142 -4.78 -15.89 -1.21
CA SER A 142 -4.54 -17.23 -1.75
C SER A 142 -4.40 -18.24 -0.61
N THR A 143 -5.23 -19.29 -0.62
CA THR A 143 -5.19 -20.35 0.39
C THR A 143 -4.00 -21.27 0.13
N VAL A 144 -3.21 -21.52 1.18
CA VAL A 144 -2.18 -22.56 1.20
C VAL A 144 -2.81 -23.87 1.68
N ARG A 145 -2.68 -24.90 0.87
CA ARG A 145 -3.38 -26.17 1.03
C ARG A 145 -2.40 -27.32 1.19
N LEU A 146 -2.67 -28.15 2.18
CA LEU A 146 -1.92 -29.34 2.52
C LEU A 146 -2.68 -30.58 2.02
N SER A 147 -1.93 -31.55 1.53
CA SER A 147 -2.42 -32.89 1.25
C SER A 147 -1.45 -33.88 1.88
N TRP A 148 -2.00 -34.92 2.50
CA TRP A 148 -1.21 -35.96 3.14
C TRP A 148 -1.70 -37.32 2.69
N SER A 149 -0.77 -38.27 2.67
CA SER A 149 -1.09 -39.68 2.63
C SER A 149 -0.07 -40.47 3.42
N TRP A 150 -0.48 -41.60 3.96
CA TRP A 150 0.43 -42.58 4.50
C TRP A 150 -0.01 -43.98 4.08
N ARG A 151 0.96 -44.89 3.99
CA ARG A 151 0.75 -46.27 3.58
C ARG A 151 1.83 -47.16 4.19
N ASP A 152 1.47 -47.98 5.16
CA ASP A 152 2.39 -48.95 5.77
C ASP A 152 2.43 -50.24 4.97
N ARG A 153 3.52 -50.53 4.23
CA ARG A 153 3.52 -51.67 3.30
C ARG A 153 3.74 -53.03 3.94
N ASP A 154 4.07 -53.11 5.23
CA ASP A 154 4.42 -54.37 5.86
C ASP A 154 3.18 -54.98 6.56
N PRO A 155 2.76 -56.19 6.14
CA PRO A 155 1.55 -56.83 6.64
C PRO A 155 1.70 -57.44 8.05
N SER A 156 2.90 -57.45 8.63
CA SER A 156 3.11 -57.90 10.01
C SER A 156 2.73 -56.85 11.05
N HIS A 157 2.54 -55.62 10.62
CA HIS A 157 2.25 -54.47 11.45
C HIS A 157 0.76 -54.28 11.78
N ASN A 158 0.49 -53.49 12.82
CA ASN A 158 -0.86 -53.17 13.29
C ASN A 158 -1.05 -51.66 13.35
N TRP A 159 -2.26 -51.18 13.05
CA TRP A 159 -2.68 -49.81 13.39
C TRP A 159 -3.79 -49.89 14.44
N GLY A 160 -3.52 -49.33 15.63
CA GLY A 160 -4.36 -49.55 16.82
C GLY A 160 -4.44 -51.04 17.17
N SER A 161 -5.66 -51.59 17.22
CA SER A 161 -5.89 -53.02 17.46
C SER A 161 -6.08 -53.85 16.18
N THR A 162 -5.89 -53.27 14.99
CA THR A 162 -6.20 -53.91 13.71
C THR A 162 -4.93 -54.23 12.93
N GLN A 163 -4.76 -55.49 12.56
CA GLN A 163 -3.64 -55.94 11.72
C GLN A 163 -3.76 -55.43 10.29
N CYS A 164 -2.63 -55.01 9.71
CA CYS A 164 -2.55 -54.47 8.36
C CYS A 164 -2.58 -55.58 7.27
N THR A 165 -3.49 -56.57 7.36
CA THR A 165 -3.56 -57.76 6.49
C THR A 165 -4.84 -57.95 5.64
N ASN A 166 -4.60 -58.22 4.35
CA ASN A 166 -5.29 -58.94 3.25
C ASN A 166 -6.80 -58.79 2.95
N GLY A 167 -7.10 -57.80 2.11
CA GLY A 167 -8.27 -57.60 1.24
C GLY A 167 -8.04 -56.40 0.28
N ASN A 168 -9.08 -55.75 -0.27
CA ASN A 168 -8.93 -54.52 -1.09
C ASN A 168 -8.34 -53.30 -0.32
N ASN A 169 -8.13 -53.42 0.99
CA ASN A 169 -7.55 -52.41 1.88
C ASN A 169 -6.20 -52.83 2.49
N THR A 170 -5.49 -53.75 1.84
CA THR A 170 -4.08 -53.99 2.15
C THR A 170 -3.20 -53.05 1.33
N PRO A 171 -2.37 -52.22 1.95
CA PRO A 171 -2.16 -52.06 3.40
C PRO A 171 -3.01 -50.97 4.08
N CYS A 172 -2.87 -50.91 5.43
CA CYS A 172 -3.20 -49.75 6.25
C CYS A 172 -2.73 -48.46 5.57
N LYS A 173 -3.68 -47.56 5.36
CA LYS A 173 -3.46 -46.33 4.60
C LYS A 173 -4.47 -45.28 5.02
N GLY A 174 -4.07 -44.04 4.86
CA GLY A 174 -4.96 -42.90 4.97
C GLY A 174 -4.52 -41.81 4.01
N SER A 175 -5.45 -40.95 3.64
CA SER A 175 -5.12 -39.75 2.89
C SER A 175 -6.20 -38.71 3.07
N ALA A 176 -5.79 -37.45 3.03
CA ALA A 176 -6.71 -36.34 2.81
C ALA A 176 -6.01 -35.31 1.92
N ASN A 177 -6.81 -34.65 1.10
CA ASN A 177 -6.33 -33.64 0.18
C ASN A 177 -7.03 -32.31 0.49
N ASP A 178 -6.44 -31.24 -0.02
CA ASP A 178 -7.07 -29.92 -0.04
C ASP A 178 -7.34 -29.30 1.35
N ILE A 179 -6.55 -29.66 2.36
CA ILE A 179 -6.71 -29.14 3.74
C ILE A 179 -6.18 -27.70 3.80
N PRO A 180 -7.01 -26.69 4.12
CA PRO A 180 -6.54 -25.31 4.23
C PRO A 180 -5.69 -25.13 5.49
N VAL A 181 -4.40 -24.85 5.33
CA VAL A 181 -3.44 -24.71 6.43
C VAL A 181 -2.96 -23.27 6.65
N HIS A 182 -2.91 -22.46 5.60
CA HIS A 182 -2.56 -21.04 5.71
C HIS A 182 -3.26 -20.21 4.62
N THR A 183 -3.10 -18.89 4.69
CA THR A 183 -3.44 -17.94 3.63
C THR A 183 -2.27 -16.98 3.41
N THR A 184 -1.96 -16.65 2.17
CA THR A 184 -1.06 -15.56 1.78
C THR A 184 -1.87 -14.45 1.11
N PHE A 185 -1.37 -13.21 1.08
CA PHE A 185 -2.03 -12.11 0.38
C PHE A 185 -1.07 -11.39 -0.57
N LEU A 186 -1.41 -11.35 -1.86
CA LEU A 186 -0.69 -10.56 -2.87
C LEU A 186 -1.41 -9.22 -3.11
N ALA A 187 -0.88 -8.16 -2.51
CA ALA A 187 -1.45 -6.84 -2.53
C ALA A 187 -1.16 -6.08 -3.84
N THR A 188 -2.22 -5.49 -4.38
CA THR A 188 -2.23 -4.52 -5.48
C THR A 188 -2.86 -3.22 -4.99
N ASP A 189 -2.83 -2.17 -5.81
CA ASP A 189 -3.55 -0.93 -5.49
C ASP A 189 -5.07 -1.16 -5.45
N ASP A 190 -5.60 -2.05 -6.30
CA ASP A 190 -7.02 -2.36 -6.37
C ASP A 190 -7.55 -3.12 -5.15
N ASN A 191 -6.77 -4.07 -4.60
CA ASN A 191 -7.25 -4.96 -3.54
C ASN A 191 -6.83 -4.55 -2.11
N ALA A 192 -5.78 -3.73 -1.97
CA ALA A 192 -5.24 -3.31 -0.68
C ALA A 192 -5.14 -1.77 -0.53
N GLY A 193 -5.46 -1.00 -1.58
CA GLY A 193 -5.51 0.45 -1.52
C GLY A 193 -4.23 1.10 -0.98
N ILE A 194 -4.32 1.75 0.17
CA ILE A 194 -3.16 2.40 0.82
C ILE A 194 -2.38 1.47 1.75
N VAL A 195 -2.85 0.26 2.02
CA VAL A 195 -2.19 -0.66 2.94
C VAL A 195 -0.95 -1.24 2.28
N ASP A 196 0.20 -0.96 2.87
CA ASP A 196 1.52 -1.34 2.35
C ASP A 196 2.16 -2.50 3.12
N LEU A 197 1.72 -2.72 4.37
CA LEU A 197 2.16 -3.82 5.21
C LEU A 197 1.03 -4.25 6.15
N VAL A 198 0.82 -5.56 6.28
CA VAL A 198 0.01 -6.15 7.34
C VAL A 198 0.78 -7.30 7.95
N ARG A 199 1.14 -7.16 9.23
CA ARG A 199 1.87 -8.18 9.98
C ARG A 199 1.26 -8.37 11.35
N SER A 200 1.20 -9.61 11.83
CA SER A 200 0.89 -9.94 13.22
C SER A 200 2.13 -10.49 13.90
N SER A 201 2.42 -10.08 15.13
CA SER A 201 3.58 -10.57 15.92
C SER A 201 3.19 -10.85 17.38
N GLN A 202 3.97 -11.66 18.09
CA GLN A 202 3.75 -11.96 19.53
C GLN A 202 4.48 -11.00 20.47
N ALA A 203 5.35 -10.13 19.94
CA ALA A 203 6.08 -9.17 20.74
C ALA A 203 5.62 -7.73 20.41
N PRO A 204 5.61 -6.82 21.41
CA PRO A 204 5.31 -5.42 21.16
C PRO A 204 6.45 -4.78 20.37
N LYS A 205 6.11 -3.91 19.42
CA LYS A 205 7.10 -3.09 18.69
C LYS A 205 7.50 -1.84 19.52
N PRO A 206 8.75 -1.72 19.99
CA PRO A 206 9.58 -0.49 19.79
C PRO A 206 11.14 -0.73 19.88
N PRO A 207 12.06 0.22 19.52
CA PRO A 207 11.96 1.50 18.79
C PRO A 207 12.78 1.56 17.46
N GLY A 208 13.34 0.46 16.96
CA GLY A 208 14.33 0.48 15.89
C GLY A 208 13.97 -0.32 14.65
N GLY A 209 12.94 0.12 13.90
CA GLY A 209 12.76 -0.13 12.45
C GLY A 209 12.65 -1.56 11.91
N GLN A 210 12.96 -2.60 12.68
CA GLN A 210 12.99 -3.95 12.13
C GLN A 210 11.60 -4.61 12.15
N PRO A 211 11.23 -5.28 11.05
CA PRO A 211 10.06 -6.14 11.00
C PRO A 211 10.24 -7.32 11.97
N MET A 212 9.25 -7.58 12.82
CA MET A 212 9.31 -8.63 13.84
C MET A 212 8.90 -10.00 13.29
N ASP A 213 9.25 -11.08 14.00
CA ASP A 213 8.85 -12.43 13.61
C ASP A 213 7.31 -12.54 13.54
N PRO A 214 6.77 -13.02 12.41
CA PRO A 214 5.34 -13.12 12.21
C PRO A 214 4.73 -14.23 13.08
N VAL A 215 3.48 -14.04 13.51
CA VAL A 215 2.69 -15.11 14.14
C VAL A 215 2.14 -16.04 13.04
N GLY A 216 3.01 -16.91 12.51
CA GLY A 216 2.62 -17.94 11.54
C GLY A 216 1.88 -19.10 12.21
N SER A 217 2.24 -19.43 13.45
CA SER A 217 1.61 -20.49 14.22
C SER A 217 1.75 -20.20 15.71
N LEU A 218 0.64 -19.98 16.40
CA LEU A 218 0.64 -20.10 17.86
C LEU A 218 0.92 -21.58 18.16
N GLN A 219 2.16 -21.87 18.56
CA GLN A 219 2.64 -23.24 18.76
C GLN A 219 1.87 -23.93 19.89
N HIS A 220 1.88 -25.26 19.82
CA HIS A 220 1.30 -26.25 20.74
C HIS A 220 1.81 -26.19 22.19
N ALA A 221 2.71 -25.27 22.54
CA ALA A 221 3.39 -25.24 23.83
C ALA A 221 2.60 -24.52 24.95
N ASP A 222 1.50 -23.84 24.63
CA ASP A 222 0.76 -23.10 25.63
C ASP A 222 -0.21 -24.02 26.38
N THR A 223 -0.04 -24.05 27.71
CA THR A 223 -0.99 -24.68 28.63
C THR A 223 -2.41 -24.20 28.30
N PRO A 224 -3.42 -25.09 28.20
CA PRO A 224 -4.79 -24.69 27.96
C PRO A 224 -5.21 -23.54 28.90
N GLY A 225 -5.68 -22.44 28.33
CA GLY A 225 -6.05 -21.23 29.09
C GLY A 225 -4.99 -20.12 29.13
N THR A 226 -3.81 -20.30 28.53
CA THR A 226 -2.84 -19.21 28.38
C THR A 226 -3.37 -18.13 27.42
N MET A 227 -3.36 -16.88 27.88
CA MET A 227 -3.68 -15.71 27.05
C MET A 227 -2.48 -15.35 26.18
N VAL A 228 -2.65 -15.46 24.85
CA VAL A 228 -1.65 -14.98 23.89
C VAL A 228 -1.99 -13.56 23.47
N THR A 229 -1.03 -12.64 23.64
CA THR A 229 -1.16 -11.27 23.15
C THR A 229 -0.63 -11.18 21.71
N ILE A 230 -1.42 -10.58 20.82
CA ILE A 230 -1.05 -10.38 19.42
C ILE A 230 -0.91 -8.88 19.16
N TYR A 231 0.20 -8.49 18.54
CA TYR A 231 0.50 -7.13 18.13
C TYR A 231 0.40 -7.01 16.60
N PRO A 232 -0.67 -6.42 16.05
CA PRO A 232 -0.76 -6.10 14.64
C PRO A 232 0.11 -4.87 14.31
N THR A 233 0.90 -4.95 13.25
CA THR A 233 1.62 -3.84 12.63
C THR A 233 1.04 -3.58 11.25
N ILE A 234 0.47 -2.38 11.07
CA ILE A 234 -0.08 -1.92 9.80
C ILE A 234 0.82 -0.81 9.26
N GLY A 235 1.36 -1.01 8.05
CA GLY A 235 2.04 0.05 7.30
C GLY A 235 1.09 0.65 6.30
N LEU A 236 1.00 1.98 6.28
CA LEU A 236 0.26 2.72 5.27
C LEU A 236 1.26 3.35 4.31
N ARG A 237 0.98 3.26 3.01
CA ARG A 237 1.80 3.87 1.98
C ARG A 237 1.70 5.38 2.11
N SER A 238 2.83 6.03 2.34
CA SER A 238 2.91 7.48 2.13
C SER A 238 2.79 7.75 0.63
N ALA A 239 1.88 8.63 0.23
CA ALA A 239 1.84 9.12 -1.14
C ALA A 239 3.14 9.88 -1.51
N LEU A 240 3.87 10.37 -0.51
CA LEU A 240 4.95 11.35 -0.65
C LEU A 240 6.24 10.86 0.02
N THR A 241 7.32 10.75 -0.74
CA THR A 241 8.68 10.48 -0.25
C THR A 241 9.57 11.61 -0.71
N ALA A 242 10.40 12.16 0.18
CA ALA A 242 11.30 13.27 -0.17
C ALA A 242 12.27 12.87 -1.30
N GLY A 243 12.52 13.78 -2.24
CA GLY A 243 13.43 13.56 -3.36
C GLY A 243 12.90 12.66 -4.48
N GLN A 244 11.65 12.19 -4.40
CA GLN A 244 11.05 11.42 -5.49
C GLN A 244 10.16 12.31 -6.37
N TYR A 245 10.33 12.19 -7.68
CA TYR A 245 9.39 12.77 -8.65
C TYR A 245 7.99 12.21 -8.40
N ARG A 246 7.03 13.11 -8.40
CA ARG A 246 5.61 12.80 -8.24
C ARG A 246 4.79 13.65 -9.20
N VAL A 247 3.95 12.97 -9.95
CA VAL A 247 2.90 13.64 -10.72
C VAL A 247 1.69 13.77 -9.82
N LEU A 248 1.33 15.01 -9.49
CA LEU A 248 0.05 15.32 -8.87
C LEU A 248 -0.98 15.45 -9.99
N ARG A 249 -2.00 14.58 -9.99
CA ARG A 249 -3.11 14.64 -10.94
C ARG A 249 -4.37 15.03 -10.17
N ALA A 250 -5.21 15.88 -10.75
CA ALA A 250 -6.61 15.94 -10.36
C ALA A 250 -7.26 14.61 -10.77
N ALA A 251 -7.66 13.78 -9.81
CA ALA A 251 -8.20 12.47 -10.12
C ALA A 251 -9.71 12.58 -10.41
N GLY A 252 -10.07 12.39 -11.67
CA GLY A 252 -11.45 12.08 -12.09
C GLY A 252 -12.19 13.21 -12.81
N PRO A 253 -13.13 12.86 -13.72
CA PRO A 253 -13.97 13.83 -14.44
C PRO A 253 -15.13 14.40 -13.59
N GLN A 254 -15.36 13.88 -12.38
CA GLN A 254 -16.41 14.34 -11.47
C GLN A 254 -15.88 14.37 -10.04
N GLY A 255 -15.99 15.53 -9.39
CA GLY A 255 -15.47 15.77 -8.03
C GLY A 255 -14.26 16.70 -8.09
N ASN A 256 -14.51 17.96 -7.78
CA ASN A 256 -13.49 18.98 -7.57
C ASN A 256 -12.65 18.62 -6.32
N GLN A 257 -11.67 17.74 -6.50
CA GLN A 257 -10.61 17.54 -5.50
C GLN A 257 -9.71 18.79 -5.30
N SER A 258 -10.16 19.94 -5.81
CA SER A 258 -9.60 21.25 -5.55
C SER A 258 -10.11 21.79 -4.21
N LEU A 259 -9.28 22.63 -3.63
CA LEU A 259 -9.56 23.35 -2.41
C LEU A 259 -9.83 24.80 -2.79
N ASP A 260 -10.76 25.44 -2.10
CA ASP A 260 -10.93 26.88 -2.15
C ASP A 260 -10.32 27.43 -0.87
N CYS A 261 -9.25 28.20 -0.98
CA CYS A 261 -8.56 28.74 0.18
C CYS A 261 -8.69 30.26 0.30
N GLU A 262 -9.48 30.90 -0.56
CA GLU A 262 -9.58 32.35 -0.65
C GLU A 262 -11.00 32.83 -0.27
N PRO A 263 -11.18 33.45 0.91
CA PRO A 263 -12.50 33.83 1.41
C PRO A 263 -13.20 34.91 0.58
N THR A 264 -12.44 35.70 -0.18
CA THR A 264 -12.99 36.78 -0.99
C THR A 264 -13.18 36.39 -2.46
N GLY A 265 -12.76 35.18 -2.83
CA GLY A 265 -12.73 34.71 -4.20
C GLY A 265 -13.95 33.87 -4.53
N GLY A 266 -14.83 34.36 -5.41
CA GLY A 266 -15.92 33.53 -5.95
C GLY A 266 -15.41 32.36 -6.81
N GLN A 267 -16.28 31.77 -7.62
CA GLN A 267 -15.85 30.80 -8.63
C GLN A 267 -14.80 31.43 -9.58
N GLY A 268 -13.67 30.75 -9.82
CA GLY A 268 -12.64 31.17 -10.78
C GLY A 268 -11.35 31.76 -10.20
N HIS A 269 -11.17 31.74 -8.87
CA HIS A 269 -9.97 32.27 -8.21
C HIS A 269 -8.80 31.27 -8.13
N ASP A 270 -8.95 30.07 -8.69
CA ASP A 270 -7.89 29.07 -8.80
C ASP A 270 -6.59 29.69 -9.35
N PHE A 271 -6.70 30.60 -10.34
CA PHE A 271 -5.55 31.29 -10.93
C PHE A 271 -4.76 32.06 -9.87
N GLN A 272 -5.47 32.87 -9.07
CA GLN A 272 -4.88 33.73 -8.05
C GLN A 272 -4.31 32.89 -6.90
N MET A 273 -4.96 31.77 -6.56
CA MET A 273 -4.45 30.84 -5.56
C MET A 273 -3.13 30.21 -5.96
N PHE A 274 -2.97 29.81 -7.23
CA PHE A 274 -1.69 29.28 -7.72
C PHE A 274 -0.65 30.38 -7.95
N LEU A 275 -1.08 31.57 -8.38
CA LEU A 275 -0.23 32.74 -8.60
C LEU A 275 0.38 33.29 -7.30
N ASN A 276 -0.46 33.57 -6.31
CA ASN A 276 -0.07 34.29 -5.09
C ASN A 276 0.03 33.38 -3.86
N GLY A 277 -0.48 32.15 -3.94
CA GLY A 277 -0.74 31.31 -2.77
C GLY A 277 -2.06 31.65 -2.09
N CYS A 278 -2.41 30.84 -1.10
CA CYS A 278 -3.62 31.02 -0.30
C CYS A 278 -3.50 32.21 0.66
N GLN A 279 -4.57 32.98 0.76
CA GLN A 279 -4.77 34.00 1.79
C GLN A 279 -6.14 33.80 2.41
N PRO A 280 -6.31 34.02 3.73
CA PRO A 280 -5.29 34.35 4.73
C PRO A 280 -4.53 33.10 5.25
N TYR A 281 -3.77 33.22 6.34
CA TYR A 281 -2.86 32.19 6.85
C TYR A 281 -3.57 30.91 7.34
N TYR A 282 -3.06 29.72 7.00
CA TYR A 282 -3.58 28.42 7.45
C TYR A 282 -2.55 27.69 8.32
N GLY A 283 -3.01 26.91 9.30
CA GLY A 283 -2.15 26.18 10.23
C GLY A 283 -2.56 24.72 10.43
N PHE A 284 -1.73 23.96 11.14
CA PHE A 284 -1.95 22.53 11.38
C PHE A 284 -3.14 22.25 12.30
N ASN A 285 -3.97 21.28 11.92
CA ASN A 285 -4.94 20.68 12.80
C ASN A 285 -4.26 19.59 13.66
N HIS A 286 -3.85 19.93 14.88
CA HIS A 286 -3.32 18.96 15.82
C HIS A 286 -4.47 18.16 16.45
N PHE A 287 -4.53 16.86 16.18
CA PHE A 287 -5.45 15.96 16.87
C PHE A 287 -4.90 15.63 18.29
N GLY A 288 -4.91 16.60 19.22
CA GLY A 288 -4.52 16.37 20.62
C GLY A 288 -4.07 17.60 21.43
N SER A 289 -4.10 17.47 22.76
CA SER A 289 -3.54 18.41 23.75
C SER A 289 -1.99 18.46 23.65
N PRO A 290 -1.31 19.62 23.84
CA PRO A 290 -1.71 20.81 24.59
C PRO A 290 -2.05 22.07 23.76
N ASP A 291 -2.13 22.00 22.43
CA ASP A 291 -2.42 23.15 21.58
C ASP A 291 -3.88 23.18 21.11
N LEU A 292 -4.82 23.50 22.00
CA LEU A 292 -6.19 23.84 21.59
C LEU A 292 -6.69 25.12 22.24
N THR A 293 -7.01 26.11 21.41
CA THR A 293 -8.16 27.01 21.65
C THR A 293 -8.81 27.64 20.41
N VAL A 294 -8.55 27.18 19.17
CA VAL A 294 -9.42 27.51 18.01
C VAL A 294 -9.45 26.32 17.02
N TRP A 295 -10.27 25.26 17.18
CA TRP A 295 -11.72 25.06 16.92
C TRP A 295 -12.43 24.22 18.04
N TRP A 296 -11.78 24.25 19.21
CA TRP A 296 -12.13 23.91 20.60
C TRP A 296 -13.18 22.82 20.95
N ALA A 297 -12.70 21.89 21.78
CA ALA A 297 -13.42 21.00 22.71
C ALA A 297 -14.23 19.84 22.09
N ALA A 298 -13.51 18.74 21.85
CA ALA A 298 -13.96 17.40 21.44
C ALA A 298 -14.25 17.22 19.93
N LEU A 299 -13.42 16.39 19.28
CA LEU A 299 -13.81 15.44 18.22
C LEU A 299 -14.63 15.94 17.00
N ALA A 300 -14.78 17.24 16.73
CA ALA A 300 -15.70 17.76 15.72
C ALA A 300 -15.12 17.87 14.30
N ASP A 301 -15.94 17.55 13.32
CA ASP A 301 -15.66 17.68 11.88
C ASP A 301 -15.38 19.14 11.47
N CYS A 302 -14.62 19.33 10.38
CA CYS A 302 -14.43 20.66 9.79
C CYS A 302 -15.77 21.26 9.31
N PRO A 303 -16.08 22.51 9.68
CA PRO A 303 -17.35 23.13 9.31
C PRO A 303 -17.36 23.53 7.83
N ARG A 304 -18.52 23.91 7.30
CA ARG A 304 -18.65 24.38 5.91
C ARG A 304 -17.94 25.73 5.68
N GLN A 305 -17.63 26.01 4.41
CA GLN A 305 -16.90 27.19 3.93
C GLN A 305 -17.38 28.50 4.55
N ASN A 306 -18.69 28.76 4.58
CA ASN A 306 -19.23 30.00 5.11
C ASN A 306 -18.92 30.21 6.61
N VAL A 307 -18.81 29.11 7.36
CA VAL A 307 -18.46 29.15 8.78
C VAL A 307 -16.95 29.31 8.94
N ILE A 308 -16.14 28.62 8.13
CA ILE A 308 -14.67 28.77 8.11
C ILE A 308 -14.31 30.23 7.84
N PHE A 309 -14.83 30.80 6.75
CA PHE A 309 -14.49 32.14 6.29
C PHE A 309 -15.09 33.27 7.12
N ALA A 310 -16.09 32.97 7.96
CA ALA A 310 -16.59 33.92 8.96
C ALA A 310 -15.73 33.97 10.23
N GLN A 311 -14.82 33.01 10.44
CA GLN A 311 -13.97 33.01 11.63
C GLN A 311 -12.88 34.08 11.54
N PRO A 312 -12.52 34.73 12.66
CA PRO A 312 -11.29 35.49 12.74
C PRO A 312 -10.10 34.62 12.32
N ASN A 313 -9.17 35.21 11.55
CA ASN A 313 -7.92 34.56 11.18
C ASN A 313 -6.74 35.43 11.57
N GLY A 314 -5.71 34.84 12.16
CA GLY A 314 -4.49 35.52 12.57
C GLY A 314 -3.24 35.04 11.82
N SER A 315 -2.13 35.73 12.06
CA SER A 315 -0.82 35.46 11.45
C SER A 315 0.01 34.40 12.18
N SER A 316 -0.59 33.66 13.12
CA SER A 316 0.08 32.62 13.91
C SER A 316 -0.66 31.30 13.78
N ASP A 317 0.05 30.18 13.97
CA ASP A 317 -0.56 28.85 13.95
C ASP A 317 -1.71 28.73 14.96
N GLN A 318 -1.69 29.43 16.09
CA GLN A 318 -2.78 29.37 17.08
C GLN A 318 -4.06 30.08 16.63
N ALA A 319 -3.93 31.13 15.83
CA ALA A 319 -5.04 31.93 15.32
C ALA A 319 -5.40 31.61 13.86
N ALA A 320 -4.70 30.63 13.25
CA ALA A 320 -4.86 30.23 11.87
C ALA A 320 -6.08 29.33 11.66
N TRP A 321 -6.67 29.39 10.48
CA TRP A 321 -7.65 28.39 10.06
C TRP A 321 -7.01 27.00 9.92
N LYS A 322 -7.69 26.00 10.47
CA LYS A 322 -7.24 24.59 10.53
C LYS A 322 -7.98 23.67 9.56
N CYS A 323 -8.96 24.23 8.87
CA CYS A 323 -9.77 23.58 7.88
C CYS A 323 -9.72 24.39 6.58
N VAL A 324 -9.76 23.69 5.46
CA VAL A 324 -9.83 24.29 4.13
C VAL A 324 -11.07 23.74 3.42
N PRO A 325 -11.93 24.60 2.85
CA PRO A 325 -13.11 24.12 2.14
C PRO A 325 -12.75 23.47 0.80
N ALA A 326 -13.50 22.45 0.42
CA ALA A 326 -13.50 21.97 -0.95
C ALA A 326 -14.08 23.03 -1.88
N ALA A 327 -13.46 23.22 -3.04
CA ALA A 327 -13.95 24.20 -4.01
C ALA A 327 -15.33 23.80 -4.54
N PRO A 328 -16.12 24.74 -5.10
CA PRO A 328 -17.41 24.44 -5.72
C PRO A 328 -17.33 23.97 -7.18
N GLY A 329 -16.15 24.06 -7.80
CA GLY A 329 -15.90 23.64 -9.18
C GLY A 329 -14.41 23.78 -9.49
N PHE A 330 -13.97 23.22 -10.62
CA PHE A 330 -12.57 23.23 -11.01
C PHE A 330 -12.42 23.59 -12.49
N SER A 331 -11.47 24.47 -12.81
CA SER A 331 -11.06 24.73 -14.18
C SER A 331 -9.61 24.27 -14.38
N PRO A 332 -9.35 23.06 -14.90
CA PRO A 332 -8.00 22.47 -14.98
C PRO A 332 -6.93 23.35 -15.60
N ASN A 333 -7.30 24.08 -16.65
CA ASN A 333 -6.37 24.97 -17.37
C ASN A 333 -5.88 26.13 -16.49
N VAL A 334 -6.66 26.53 -15.49
CA VAL A 334 -6.37 27.67 -14.64
C VAL A 334 -5.25 27.39 -13.64
N ILE A 335 -5.00 26.12 -13.26
CA ILE A 335 -3.82 25.75 -12.47
C ILE A 335 -2.54 25.99 -13.26
N ALA A 336 -2.48 25.44 -14.47
CA ALA A 336 -1.31 25.55 -15.34
C ALA A 336 -1.01 27.03 -15.61
N ASP A 337 -2.05 27.82 -15.89
CA ASP A 337 -1.94 29.26 -16.09
C ASP A 337 -1.46 29.99 -14.83
N GLY A 338 -1.96 29.66 -13.64
CA GLY A 338 -1.52 30.27 -12.38
C GLY A 338 -0.07 29.96 -12.04
N ILE A 339 0.39 28.73 -12.28
CA ILE A 339 1.79 28.33 -12.08
C ILE A 339 2.70 29.03 -13.10
N ALA A 340 2.32 29.04 -14.37
CA ALA A 340 3.05 29.70 -15.44
C ALA A 340 3.19 31.23 -15.16
N ALA A 341 2.11 31.89 -14.75
CA ALA A 341 2.13 33.29 -14.33
C ALA A 341 3.08 33.54 -13.15
N ARG A 342 3.10 32.62 -12.18
CA ARG A 342 3.97 32.68 -10.99
C ARG A 342 5.45 32.52 -11.32
N THR A 343 5.80 31.70 -12.31
CA THR A 343 7.17 31.56 -12.83
C THR A 343 7.53 32.63 -13.86
N GLY A 344 6.64 33.60 -14.06
CA GLY A 344 6.84 34.75 -14.95
C GLY A 344 6.57 34.46 -16.42
N ASN A 345 6.00 33.31 -16.75
CA ASN A 345 5.75 32.86 -18.10
C ASN A 345 4.26 32.95 -18.45
N CYS A 346 3.84 34.07 -19.04
CA CYS A 346 2.47 34.33 -19.46
C CYS A 346 2.20 34.02 -20.94
N ASP A 347 3.13 33.38 -21.65
CA ASP A 347 2.94 33.07 -23.06
C ASP A 347 1.79 32.05 -23.21
N GLY A 348 0.83 32.35 -24.09
CA GLY A 348 -0.37 31.53 -24.29
C GLY A 348 -1.41 31.51 -23.16
N ILE A 349 -1.23 32.29 -22.08
CA ILE A 349 -2.19 32.34 -20.97
C ILE A 349 -3.40 33.23 -21.31
N GLN A 350 -4.62 32.70 -21.14
CA GLN A 350 -5.87 33.45 -21.32
C GLN A 350 -6.25 34.26 -20.07
N SER A 351 -5.35 35.11 -19.56
CA SER A 351 -5.58 35.93 -18.37
C SER A 351 -5.05 37.35 -18.57
N ASN A 352 -5.94 38.34 -18.44
CA ASN A 352 -5.63 39.77 -18.51
C ASN A 352 -4.77 40.28 -17.34
N SER A 353 -4.54 39.45 -16.33
CA SER A 353 -3.71 39.77 -15.15
C SER A 353 -2.25 39.32 -15.29
N CYS A 354 -1.88 38.71 -16.41
CA CYS A 354 -0.55 38.19 -16.68
C CYS A 354 0.10 38.94 -17.86
N ASN A 355 1.21 39.65 -17.64
CA ASN A 355 1.87 40.46 -18.67
C ASN A 355 3.36 40.10 -18.90
N ARG A 356 3.88 39.07 -18.24
CA ARG A 356 5.29 38.67 -18.29
C ARG A 356 5.48 37.60 -19.36
N THR A 357 6.21 37.86 -20.43
CA THR A 357 6.34 36.89 -21.55
C THR A 357 7.69 36.14 -21.56
N SER A 358 8.38 36.08 -20.42
CA SER A 358 9.71 35.46 -20.31
C SER A 358 9.75 34.47 -19.16
N CYS A 359 10.25 33.25 -19.38
CA CYS A 359 10.49 32.32 -18.28
C CYS A 359 11.57 32.88 -17.35
N ASN A 360 11.16 33.52 -16.27
CA ASN A 360 12.05 34.19 -15.33
C ASN A 360 12.61 33.24 -14.26
N TYR A 361 11.94 32.10 -14.11
CA TYR A 361 12.29 31.08 -13.13
C TYR A 361 12.20 29.71 -13.82
N PRO A 362 13.19 29.31 -14.63
CA PRO A 362 13.25 27.94 -15.19
C PRO A 362 13.46 26.90 -14.08
N SER A 363 13.19 25.64 -14.36
CA SER A 363 13.46 24.55 -13.42
C SER A 363 14.96 24.48 -13.16
N ASN A 364 15.34 24.54 -11.89
CA ASN A 364 16.71 24.35 -11.42
C ASN A 364 16.91 22.97 -10.79
N TYR A 365 15.92 22.08 -10.92
CA TYR A 365 16.00 20.73 -10.39
C TYR A 365 16.92 19.88 -11.28
N PRO A 366 17.83 19.08 -10.72
CA PRO A 366 18.77 18.29 -11.52
C PRO A 366 18.04 17.17 -12.26
N ASP A 367 18.42 16.94 -13.53
CA ASP A 367 17.91 15.82 -14.36
C ASP A 367 18.06 14.45 -13.70
N ILE A 368 19.06 14.32 -12.82
CA ILE A 368 19.27 13.15 -11.98
C ILE A 368 18.73 13.50 -10.59
N PRO A 369 17.67 12.81 -10.10
CA PRO A 369 17.09 13.12 -8.80
C PRO A 369 18.13 13.01 -7.68
N ASP A 370 18.37 14.15 -7.03
CA ASP A 370 19.29 14.29 -5.91
C ASP A 370 18.48 14.55 -4.64
N PRO A 371 18.47 13.62 -3.66
CA PRO A 371 17.73 13.79 -2.42
C PRO A 371 18.31 14.88 -1.51
N THR A 372 19.53 15.36 -1.80
CA THR A 372 20.21 16.42 -1.05
C THR A 372 20.03 17.81 -1.66
N TRP A 373 19.55 17.88 -2.91
CA TRP A 373 19.30 19.13 -3.61
C TRP A 373 18.29 20.00 -2.86
N ARG A 374 18.52 21.31 -2.88
CA ARG A 374 17.62 22.30 -2.30
C ARG A 374 17.34 23.43 -3.29
N PRO A 375 16.08 23.88 -3.39
CA PRO A 375 15.73 24.99 -4.25
C PRO A 375 16.37 26.31 -3.77
N PRO A 376 16.67 27.25 -4.68
CA PRO A 376 17.10 28.59 -4.31
C PRO A 376 16.11 29.27 -3.35
N PRO A 377 16.60 30.06 -2.38
CA PRO A 377 15.71 30.83 -1.49
C PRO A 377 14.78 31.73 -2.30
N GLY A 378 13.47 31.63 -2.05
CA GLY A 378 12.46 32.44 -2.73
C GLY A 378 12.09 31.96 -4.13
N ASP A 379 12.57 30.79 -4.58
CA ASP A 379 12.16 30.23 -5.88
C ASP A 379 10.63 30.02 -5.92
N PRO A 380 9.92 30.68 -6.87
CA PRO A 380 8.47 30.61 -6.94
C PRO A 380 7.93 29.23 -7.29
N ARG A 381 8.76 28.30 -7.78
CA ARG A 381 8.39 26.88 -8.02
C ARG A 381 8.22 26.09 -6.73
N VAL A 382 8.69 26.62 -5.60
CA VAL A 382 8.43 26.01 -4.30
C VAL A 382 7.00 26.32 -3.88
N VAL A 383 6.15 25.29 -3.86
CA VAL A 383 4.76 25.39 -3.43
C VAL A 383 4.54 24.61 -2.14
N ASN A 384 3.72 25.17 -1.25
CA ASN A 384 3.20 24.45 -0.09
C ASN A 384 1.83 23.89 -0.46
N LEU A 385 1.61 22.60 -0.24
CA LEU A 385 0.31 21.98 -0.49
C LEU A 385 -0.36 21.62 0.84
N PHE A 386 -1.69 21.68 0.89
CA PHE A 386 -2.46 21.14 1.99
C PHE A 386 -2.42 19.61 1.94
N VAL A 387 -2.10 18.96 3.06
CA VAL A 387 -2.30 17.52 3.22
C VAL A 387 -3.51 17.28 4.09
N VAL A 388 -4.51 16.62 3.52
CA VAL A 388 -5.71 16.16 4.25
C VAL A 388 -5.62 14.66 4.50
N PRO A 389 -6.34 14.11 5.49
CA PRO A 389 -6.38 12.67 5.74
C PRO A 389 -6.83 11.88 4.50
N TYR A 390 -6.37 10.63 4.38
CA TYR A 390 -6.86 9.72 3.35
C TYR A 390 -8.39 9.58 3.44
N GLY A 391 -9.06 9.58 2.30
CA GLY A 391 -10.52 9.51 2.23
C GLY A 391 -11.24 10.81 2.59
N ALA A 392 -10.55 11.89 2.97
CA ALA A 392 -11.22 13.14 3.32
C ALA A 392 -12.02 13.75 2.17
N PHE A 393 -11.62 13.51 0.90
CA PHE A 393 -12.32 13.95 -0.31
C PHE A 393 -13.43 13.00 -0.80
N LYS A 394 -13.53 11.78 -0.25
CA LYS A 394 -14.59 10.84 -0.68
C LYS A 394 -15.95 11.45 -0.29
N GLY A 395 -16.89 11.48 -1.25
CA GLY A 395 -18.25 12.02 -1.05
C GLY A 395 -18.37 13.46 -0.53
N VAL A 396 -17.32 14.26 -0.67
CA VAL A 396 -17.33 15.68 -0.34
C VAL A 396 -18.18 16.43 -1.34
N ASN A 397 -19.05 17.32 -0.85
CA ASN A 397 -19.71 18.29 -1.71
C ASN A 397 -18.88 19.57 -1.78
N ALA A 398 -19.18 20.40 -2.76
CA ALA A 398 -18.76 21.79 -2.79
C ALA A 398 -18.92 22.42 -1.40
N GLN A 399 -17.90 23.15 -0.94
CA GLN A 399 -17.92 23.95 0.29
C GLN A 399 -17.83 23.17 1.61
N ASP A 400 -17.76 21.84 1.60
CA ASP A 400 -17.50 21.08 2.83
C ASP A 400 -16.05 21.30 3.31
N GLY A 401 -15.86 21.47 4.61
CA GLY A 401 -14.54 21.68 5.20
C GLY A 401 -13.73 20.40 5.30
N LEU A 402 -12.41 20.52 5.09
CA LEU A 402 -11.45 19.43 5.17
C LEU A 402 -10.34 19.75 6.17
N PRO A 403 -9.96 18.80 7.04
CA PRO A 403 -8.94 19.06 8.06
C PRO A 403 -7.55 19.08 7.44
N ILE A 404 -6.75 20.07 7.84
CA ILE A 404 -5.37 20.20 7.38
C ILE A 404 -4.45 19.48 8.36
N THR A 405 -3.76 18.45 7.90
CA THR A 405 -2.81 17.71 8.74
C THR A 405 -1.38 18.21 8.60
N LYS A 406 -0.95 18.62 7.39
CA LYS A 406 0.43 19.06 7.10
C LYS A 406 0.53 20.02 5.92
N PHE A 407 1.68 20.70 5.83
CA PHE A 407 2.11 21.55 4.72
C PHE A 407 3.48 21.12 4.17
N PRO A 408 3.56 20.04 3.38
CA PRO A 408 4.77 19.70 2.64
C PRO A 408 5.11 20.76 1.57
N LYS A 409 6.42 20.92 1.36
CA LYS A 409 6.98 21.70 0.26
C LYS A 409 7.23 20.80 -0.95
N PHE A 410 6.79 21.25 -2.11
CA PHE A 410 7.08 20.63 -3.40
C PHE A 410 7.84 21.61 -4.28
N TYR A 411 8.73 21.07 -5.10
CA TYR A 411 9.34 21.81 -6.19
C TYR A 411 8.64 21.42 -7.49
N VAL A 412 8.07 22.41 -8.18
CA VAL A 412 7.40 22.17 -9.47
C VAL A 412 8.45 22.15 -10.58
N THR A 413 8.71 20.97 -11.14
CA THR A 413 9.63 20.78 -12.27
C THR A 413 8.96 20.93 -13.62
N GLY A 414 7.63 20.85 -13.66
CA GLY A 414 6.83 21.22 -14.83
C GLY A 414 5.33 21.12 -14.59
N TRP A 415 4.54 21.63 -15.54
CA TRP A 415 3.07 21.65 -15.47
C TRP A 415 2.43 21.57 -16.86
N GLY A 416 1.12 21.30 -16.91
CA GLY A 416 0.36 21.35 -18.17
C GLY A 416 -1.13 21.23 -17.98
N GLY A 417 -1.89 21.77 -18.94
CA GLY A 417 -3.35 21.74 -19.00
C GLY A 417 -3.92 21.00 -20.22
N THR A 418 -5.24 21.03 -20.39
CA THR A 418 -5.90 20.62 -21.64
C THR A 418 -5.87 21.78 -22.64
N GLY A 419 -5.06 21.67 -23.72
CA GLY A 419 -4.94 22.72 -24.75
C GLY A 419 -3.49 22.99 -25.16
N SER A 420 -3.19 24.21 -25.60
CA SER A 420 -1.83 24.72 -25.92
C SER A 420 -1.03 25.17 -24.69
N ASN A 421 -1.56 24.94 -23.48
CA ASN A 421 -0.97 25.37 -22.21
C ASN A 421 0.08 24.34 -21.74
N ASP A 422 1.04 24.07 -22.62
CA ASP A 422 2.26 23.30 -22.31
C ASP A 422 3.21 24.20 -21.49
N ASP A 423 4.11 23.59 -20.73
CA ASP A 423 5.18 24.30 -20.04
C ASP A 423 6.04 25.10 -21.04
N PRO A 424 6.02 26.44 -21.01
CA PRO A 424 6.75 27.23 -22.00
C PRO A 424 8.17 27.58 -21.51
N CYS A 425 8.59 27.08 -20.35
CA CYS A 425 9.93 27.32 -19.82
C CYS A 425 10.96 26.36 -20.45
N PRO A 426 12.12 26.85 -20.93
CA PRO A 426 13.23 25.99 -21.33
C PRO A 426 13.68 25.11 -20.15
N ASP A 427 14.06 23.86 -20.43
CA ASP A 427 14.61 22.88 -19.46
C ASP A 427 13.62 22.37 -18.38
N ASP A 428 12.32 22.60 -18.57
CA ASP A 428 11.27 22.05 -17.70
C ASP A 428 10.81 20.64 -18.12
N ASP A 429 10.41 19.84 -17.12
CA ASP A 429 9.87 18.51 -17.35
C ASP A 429 8.51 18.61 -18.08
N GLN A 430 8.36 17.90 -19.20
CA GLN A 430 7.08 17.90 -19.91
C GLN A 430 5.96 17.34 -19.05
N ALA A 431 4.78 17.97 -19.15
CA ALA A 431 3.57 17.47 -18.54
C ALA A 431 3.27 16.02 -18.95
N PRO A 432 2.87 15.15 -18.00
CA PRO A 432 2.76 13.70 -18.21
C PRO A 432 1.61 13.25 -19.13
N ASN A 433 0.83 14.17 -19.69
CA ASN A 433 -0.12 13.91 -20.78
C ASN A 433 0.55 13.82 -22.17
N ARG A 434 1.86 14.09 -22.28
CA ARG A 434 2.66 13.90 -23.50
C ARG A 434 3.84 12.93 -23.32
N VAL A 435 3.70 11.87 -22.52
CA VAL A 435 4.72 10.80 -22.54
C VAL A 435 4.68 10.10 -23.90
N ARG A 436 5.44 10.60 -24.88
CA ARG A 436 6.09 9.72 -25.85
C ARG A 436 7.05 8.89 -25.01
N SER A 437 6.59 7.68 -24.67
CA SER A 437 7.39 6.53 -24.25
C SER A 437 8.83 6.87 -23.86
N TRP A 438 9.11 7.05 -22.57
CA TRP A 438 10.45 6.80 -22.05
C TRP A 438 10.70 5.28 -22.13
N ALA A 439 10.97 4.81 -23.34
CA ALA A 439 11.49 3.48 -23.60
C ALA A 439 12.99 3.64 -23.88
N THR A 440 13.79 3.17 -22.93
CA THR A 440 15.16 2.65 -23.10
C THR A 440 16.14 3.50 -23.91
N SER A 441 17.08 4.17 -23.21
CA SER A 441 18.44 4.33 -23.75
C SER A 441 19.46 3.69 -22.81
N SER A 442 19.52 2.36 -22.85
CA SER A 442 20.75 1.65 -22.52
C SER A 442 21.58 1.48 -23.80
N ARG A 443 22.88 1.75 -23.66
CA ARG A 443 23.92 1.73 -24.69
C ARG A 443 23.90 0.49 -25.59
N SER A 444 24.15 0.69 -26.88
CA SER A 444 25.15 -0.08 -27.63
C SER A 444 25.75 0.79 -28.73
N GLY A 445 27.07 0.71 -28.91
CA GLY A 445 27.84 1.62 -29.74
C GLY A 445 28.11 1.14 -31.17
N SER A 446 28.51 2.14 -31.97
CA SER A 446 29.42 2.10 -33.13
C SER A 446 28.87 1.73 -34.52
N PRO A 447 29.53 2.16 -35.63
CA PRO A 447 29.87 3.54 -35.97
C PRO A 447 29.63 3.89 -37.48
N ALA A 448 29.74 5.19 -37.79
CA ALA A 448 30.13 5.77 -39.08
C ALA A 448 29.26 5.51 -40.35
N ALA A 449 28.61 6.59 -40.83
CA ALA A 449 28.64 6.92 -42.25
C ALA A 449 28.65 8.45 -42.42
N ARG A 450 29.80 8.94 -42.87
CA ARG A 450 30.11 10.30 -43.29
C ARG A 450 29.52 10.51 -44.69
N SER A 451 28.68 11.53 -44.90
CA SER A 451 28.45 12.08 -46.24
C SER A 451 28.11 13.58 -46.18
N THR A 452 29.15 14.34 -46.49
CA THR A 452 29.25 15.67 -47.12
C THR A 452 28.07 16.65 -47.15
N ARG A 453 28.37 17.84 -46.60
CA ARG A 453 27.91 19.18 -47.01
C ARG A 453 27.63 19.32 -48.52
N THR A 454 26.54 20.02 -48.84
CA THR A 454 26.54 21.10 -49.83
C THR A 454 25.57 22.20 -49.41
N SER A 455 26.12 23.40 -49.28
CA SER A 455 25.44 24.69 -49.24
C SER A 455 24.81 25.02 -50.60
N SER A 456 23.68 25.73 -50.61
CA SER A 456 23.50 27.05 -51.25
C SER A 456 22.08 27.30 -51.78
N ALA A 457 21.71 28.59 -51.68
CA ALA A 457 20.78 29.36 -52.51
C ALA A 457 19.26 29.24 -52.28
N SER A 458 18.69 30.29 -51.69
CA SER A 458 17.42 30.90 -52.15
C SER A 458 17.55 31.32 -53.63
N PRO A 459 16.45 31.34 -54.40
CA PRO A 459 15.69 32.58 -54.48
C PRO A 459 14.15 32.41 -54.55
N THR A 460 13.51 33.46 -54.04
CA THR A 460 12.26 34.12 -54.44
C THR A 460 11.52 33.57 -55.66
N ILE A 461 10.22 33.27 -55.50
CA ILE A 461 9.09 34.07 -56.03
C ILE A 461 8.11 34.29 -54.88
#